data_AF-A0A8S1C977-F1
#
_entry.id   AF-A0A8S1C977-F1
#
_cell.length_a   1.000
_cell.length_b   1.000
_cell.length_c   1.000
_cell.angle_alpha   90.00
_cell.angle_beta   90.00
_cell.angle_gamma   90.00
#
_symmetry.space_group_name_H-M   'P 1'
#
loop_
_entity.id
_entity.type
_entity.pdbx_description
1 polymer ?
#
loop_
_entity_poly.entity_id
_entity_poly.type
_entity_poly.pdbx_seq_one_letter_code
_entity_poly.pdbx_strand_id
1 'polypeptide(L)'
;MLYIPVVIYVAALAFSQVTGINVHLVTPVTCIVCIFYTTMGGMRAVVWTDALQTVVMVSAMIFVMVLGAAKLGGWGQVWEINEAGGRLQFFNMDPDPFQRQTFWTALIGIYFMFLADCAIGQSFVQRYLSVPDQTTAIKTVWIFAIGLSVTLLLSVANGLLLYASYAGCDPVLAKRASKPDQLLPLFVMDVAGHIPGFVGLFVAGVFSAALSSMSTGLNSLSGVLVSDLLSNVLSKKISTGYWLRIVTAVVGFVCVALVYVVENMGVILQVKEYKNNIEFE
;
A
#
# COMPACT_ATOMS: atom_id res chain seq x y z
N MET A 1 -9.16 10.24 6.19
CA MET A 1 -9.72 10.28 4.82
C MET A 1 -8.65 10.44 3.73
N LEU A 2 -7.59 11.23 3.91
CA LEU A 2 -6.55 11.45 2.88
C LEU A 2 -5.73 10.19 2.49
N TYR A 3 -5.63 9.20 3.39
CA TYR A 3 -4.92 7.95 3.12
C TYR A 3 -5.50 7.15 1.95
N ILE A 4 -6.84 7.07 1.83
CA ILE A 4 -7.50 6.25 0.79
C ILE A 4 -7.17 6.76 -0.64
N PRO A 5 -7.32 8.07 -0.95
CA PRO A 5 -6.90 8.61 -2.24
C PRO A 5 -5.42 8.41 -2.57
N VAL A 6 -4.54 8.49 -1.57
CA VAL A 6 -3.10 8.25 -1.74
C VAL A 6 -2.81 6.84 -2.26
N VAL A 7 -3.40 5.82 -1.62
CA VAL A 7 -3.14 4.43 -2.00
C VAL A 7 -3.62 4.13 -3.42
N ILE A 8 -4.77 4.69 -3.83
CA ILE A 8 -5.30 4.54 -5.19
C ILE A 8 -4.41 5.25 -6.21
N TYR A 9 -3.93 6.45 -5.88
CA TYR A 9 -3.04 7.20 -6.77
C TYR A 9 -1.74 6.45 -7.05
N VAL A 10 -1.13 5.85 -6.02
CA VAL A 10 0.09 5.03 -6.18
C VAL A 10 -0.17 3.82 -7.08
N ALA A 11 -1.31 3.13 -6.94
CA ALA A 11 -1.67 2.03 -7.84
C ALA A 11 -1.91 2.50 -9.29
N ALA A 12 -2.52 3.67 -9.47
CA ALA A 12 -2.72 4.27 -10.78
C ALA A 12 -1.39 4.69 -11.44
N LEU A 13 -0.41 5.18 -10.66
CA LEU A 13 0.95 5.43 -11.15
C LEU A 13 1.62 4.14 -11.64
N ALA A 14 1.48 3.03 -10.91
CA ALA A 14 2.01 1.74 -11.32
C ALA A 14 1.41 1.26 -12.65
N PHE A 15 0.10 1.39 -12.82
CA PHE A 15 -0.58 1.07 -14.08
C PHE A 15 -0.11 1.95 -15.24
N SER A 16 -0.01 3.25 -14.99
CA SER A 16 0.39 4.24 -15.99
C SER A 16 1.82 3.97 -16.48
N GLN A 17 2.72 3.60 -15.57
CA GLN A 17 4.10 3.23 -15.92
C GLN A 17 4.18 2.01 -16.84
N VAL A 18 3.27 1.04 -16.69
CA VAL A 18 3.25 -0.19 -17.48
C VAL A 18 2.53 -0.01 -18.82
N THR A 19 1.42 0.72 -18.83
CA THR A 19 0.51 0.80 -20.00
C THR A 19 0.67 2.08 -20.81
N GLY A 20 1.28 3.13 -20.24
CA GLY A 20 1.29 4.48 -20.80
C GLY A 20 -0.06 5.21 -20.71
N ILE A 21 -1.09 4.61 -20.12
CA ILE A 21 -2.40 5.23 -19.97
C ILE A 21 -2.34 6.34 -18.92
N ASN A 22 -3.00 7.46 -19.19
CA ASN A 22 -3.02 8.61 -18.32
C ASN A 22 -3.66 8.29 -16.94
N VAL A 23 -2.97 8.68 -15.86
CA VAL A 23 -3.38 8.48 -14.46
C VAL A 23 -4.77 9.05 -14.16
N HIS A 24 -5.14 10.17 -14.79
CA HIS A 24 -6.45 10.81 -14.63
C HIS A 24 -7.61 9.96 -15.18
N LEU A 25 -7.35 8.99 -16.07
CA LEU A 25 -8.36 8.06 -16.56
C LEU A 25 -8.42 6.80 -15.69
N VAL A 26 -7.26 6.28 -15.29
CA VAL A 26 -7.14 5.05 -14.50
C VAL A 26 -7.74 5.21 -13.10
N THR A 27 -7.48 6.35 -12.47
CA THR A 27 -7.93 6.67 -11.12
C THR A 27 -9.46 6.60 -10.96
N PRO A 28 -10.27 7.40 -11.70
CA PRO A 28 -11.72 7.39 -11.53
C PRO A 28 -12.33 6.03 -11.88
N VAL A 29 -11.81 5.33 -12.91
CA VAL A 29 -12.28 3.98 -13.26
C VAL A 29 -12.08 3.01 -12.10
N THR A 30 -10.89 3.02 -11.49
CA THR A 30 -10.56 2.16 -10.34
C THR A 30 -11.44 2.46 -9.15
N CYS A 31 -11.65 3.74 -8.83
CA CYS A 31 -12.54 4.14 -7.74
C CYS A 31 -13.98 3.71 -7.98
N ILE A 32 -14.51 3.88 -9.21
CA ILE A 32 -15.88 3.46 -9.56
C ILE A 32 -16.05 1.96 -9.35
N VAL A 33 -15.11 1.15 -9.85
CA VAL A 33 -15.10 -0.30 -9.64
C VAL A 33 -15.08 -0.61 -8.14
N CYS A 34 -14.23 0.08 -7.37
CA CYS A 34 -14.13 -0.12 -5.93
C CYS A 34 -15.44 0.15 -5.19
N ILE A 35 -16.06 1.30 -5.48
CA ILE A 35 -17.32 1.72 -4.87
C ILE A 35 -18.42 0.71 -5.20
N PHE A 36 -18.48 0.25 -6.45
CA PHE A 36 -19.48 -0.69 -6.90
C PHE A 36 -19.42 -2.02 -6.13
N TYR A 37 -18.26 -2.67 -6.07
CA TYR A 37 -18.19 -3.97 -5.37
C TYR A 37 -18.29 -3.81 -3.84
N THR A 38 -17.81 -2.70 -3.26
CA THR A 38 -17.89 -2.44 -1.82
C THR A 38 -19.35 -2.22 -1.38
N THR A 39 -20.12 -1.46 -2.17
CA THR A 39 -21.54 -1.21 -1.88
C THR A 39 -22.41 -2.47 -2.06
N MET A 40 -22.09 -3.32 -3.03
CA MET A 40 -22.85 -4.55 -3.28
C MET A 40 -22.51 -5.68 -2.31
N GLY A 41 -21.22 -5.91 -2.06
CA GLY A 41 -20.74 -7.13 -1.40
C GLY A 41 -20.80 -7.12 0.13
N GLY A 42 -20.75 -5.93 0.76
CA GLY A 42 -20.65 -5.81 2.21
C GLY A 42 -19.39 -6.46 2.80
N MET A 43 -19.27 -6.48 4.12
CA MET A 43 -18.04 -6.91 4.81
C MET A 43 -17.59 -8.33 4.46
N ARG A 44 -18.53 -9.28 4.33
CA ARG A 44 -18.19 -10.68 4.01
C ARG A 44 -17.52 -10.81 2.65
N ALA A 45 -18.05 -10.13 1.62
CA ALA A 45 -17.44 -10.18 0.29
C ALA A 45 -16.06 -9.50 0.30
N VAL A 46 -15.93 -8.36 0.98
CA VAL A 46 -14.66 -7.63 1.13
C VAL A 46 -13.58 -8.52 1.73
N VAL A 47 -13.87 -9.26 2.80
CA VAL A 47 -12.89 -10.17 3.43
C VAL A 47 -12.45 -11.29 2.49
N TRP A 48 -13.38 -11.85 1.70
CA TRP A 48 -13.04 -12.90 0.72
C TRP A 48 -12.19 -12.36 -0.43
N THR A 49 -12.50 -11.16 -0.94
CA THR A 49 -11.68 -10.53 -1.97
C THR A 49 -10.29 -10.19 -1.43
N ASP A 50 -10.19 -9.65 -0.22
CA ASP A 50 -8.91 -9.32 0.43
C ASP A 50 -8.01 -10.56 0.57
N ALA A 51 -8.58 -11.70 0.96
CA ALA A 51 -7.84 -12.95 1.12
C ALA A 51 -7.24 -13.43 -0.22
N LEU A 52 -8.03 -13.43 -1.29
CA LEU A 52 -7.56 -13.81 -2.63
C LEU A 52 -6.50 -12.83 -3.14
N GLN A 53 -6.74 -11.53 -2.96
CA GLN A 53 -5.85 -10.45 -3.36
C GLN A 53 -4.47 -10.55 -2.69
N THR A 54 -4.43 -10.91 -1.40
CA THR A 54 -3.19 -11.07 -0.64
C THR A 54 -2.32 -12.19 -1.23
N VAL A 55 -2.92 -13.32 -1.61
CA VAL A 55 -2.19 -14.45 -2.23
C VAL A 55 -1.55 -14.05 -3.55
N VAL A 56 -2.30 -13.34 -4.40
CA VAL A 56 -1.79 -12.86 -5.70
C VAL A 56 -0.66 -11.84 -5.50
N MET A 57 -0.82 -10.90 -4.56
CA MET A 57 0.21 -9.90 -4.27
C MET A 57 1.51 -10.54 -3.76
N VAL A 58 1.43 -11.41 -2.76
CA VAL A 58 2.61 -12.05 -2.16
C VAL A 58 3.33 -12.94 -3.17
N SER A 59 2.60 -13.70 -3.98
CA SER A 59 3.20 -14.53 -5.03
C SER A 59 3.92 -13.70 -6.10
N ALA A 60 3.32 -12.59 -6.53
CA ALA A 60 3.97 -11.68 -7.48
C ALA A 60 5.25 -11.05 -6.91
N MET A 61 5.24 -10.64 -5.64
CA MET A 61 6.43 -10.09 -4.97
C MET A 61 7.56 -11.11 -4.84
N ILE A 62 7.25 -12.36 -4.48
CA ILE A 62 8.24 -13.45 -4.39
C ILE A 62 8.84 -13.74 -5.76
N PHE A 63 8.00 -13.77 -6.80
CA PHE A 63 8.46 -14.06 -8.15
C PHE A 63 9.40 -12.99 -8.71
N VAL A 64 9.03 -11.70 -8.58
CA VAL A 64 9.90 -10.57 -8.96
C VAL A 64 11.23 -10.65 -8.23
N MET A 65 11.16 -10.92 -6.92
CA MET A 65 12.32 -11.02 -6.07
C MET A 65 13.29 -12.13 -6.52
N VAL A 66 12.78 -13.32 -6.84
CA VAL A 66 13.61 -14.44 -7.34
C VAL A 66 14.24 -14.12 -8.69
N LEU A 67 13.46 -13.60 -9.64
CA LEU A 67 13.98 -13.27 -10.98
C LEU A 67 14.99 -12.13 -10.95
N GLY A 68 14.72 -11.07 -10.19
CA GLY A 68 15.63 -9.94 -10.10
C GLY A 68 16.93 -10.34 -9.41
N ALA A 69 16.88 -11.16 -8.37
CA ALA A 69 18.09 -11.68 -7.72
C ALA A 69 18.89 -12.56 -8.69
N ALA A 70 18.24 -13.44 -9.46
CA ALA A 70 18.90 -14.26 -10.47
C ALA A 70 19.59 -13.41 -11.55
N LYS A 71 18.95 -12.32 -12.01
CA LYS A 71 19.51 -11.40 -13.02
C LYS A 71 20.78 -10.69 -12.53
N LEU A 72 20.88 -10.43 -11.23
CA LEU A 72 22.04 -9.79 -10.60
C LEU A 72 23.15 -10.77 -10.19
N GLY A 73 23.02 -12.07 -10.47
CA GLY A 73 24.01 -13.07 -10.06
C GLY A 73 23.79 -13.65 -8.66
N GLY A 74 22.63 -13.38 -8.04
CA GLY A 74 22.20 -13.93 -6.76
C GLY A 74 22.20 -12.92 -5.62
N TRP A 75 21.71 -13.36 -4.45
CA TRP A 75 21.56 -12.50 -3.27
C TRP A 75 22.87 -11.99 -2.68
N GLY A 76 23.99 -12.70 -2.89
CA GLY A 76 25.31 -12.23 -2.46
C GLY A 76 25.67 -10.90 -3.11
N GLN A 77 25.52 -10.81 -4.44
CA GLN A 77 25.79 -9.58 -5.18
C GLN A 77 24.84 -8.44 -4.77
N VAL A 78 23.56 -8.75 -4.55
CA VAL A 78 22.57 -7.77 -4.07
C VAL A 78 23.00 -7.19 -2.73
N TRP A 79 23.48 -8.03 -1.81
CA TRP A 79 23.96 -7.60 -0.51
C TRP A 79 25.18 -6.69 -0.64
N GLU A 80 26.20 -7.10 -1.38
CA GLU A 80 27.43 -6.34 -1.59
C GLU A 80 27.17 -4.95 -2.18
N ILE A 81 26.29 -4.85 -3.20
CA ILE A 81 25.93 -3.56 -3.81
C ILE A 81 25.22 -2.64 -2.80
N ASN A 82 24.32 -3.19 -1.99
CA ASN A 82 23.61 -2.40 -0.97
C ASN A 82 24.53 -1.98 0.19
N GLU A 83 25.51 -2.81 0.54
CA GLU A 83 26.53 -2.49 1.53
C GLU A 83 27.44 -1.36 1.04
N ALA A 84 27.98 -1.49 -0.17
CA ALA A 84 28.80 -0.46 -0.81
C ALA A 84 28.04 0.86 -1.01
N GLY A 85 26.73 0.77 -1.30
CA GLY A 85 25.83 1.90 -1.41
C GLY A 85 25.37 2.51 -0.09
N GLY A 86 25.82 1.98 1.06
CA GLY A 86 25.46 2.48 2.39
C GLY A 86 23.98 2.32 2.75
N ARG A 87 23.25 1.40 2.09
CA ARG A 87 21.81 1.18 2.28
C ARG A 87 21.49 0.24 3.44
N LEU A 88 22.45 -0.58 3.88
CA LEU A 88 22.28 -1.54 4.97
C LEU A 88 22.51 -0.91 6.35
N GLN A 89 21.63 0.01 6.74
CA GLN A 89 21.68 0.68 8.05
C GLN A 89 20.62 0.09 8.98
N PHE A 90 20.98 -0.97 9.72
CA PHE A 90 20.04 -1.68 10.59
C PHE A 90 19.70 -0.93 11.88
N PHE A 91 20.70 -0.28 12.49
CA PHE A 91 20.57 0.29 13.83
C PHE A 91 21.14 1.70 13.89
N ASN A 92 20.42 2.68 13.33
CA ASN A 92 20.69 4.09 13.62
C ASN A 92 20.13 4.44 15.01
N MET A 93 20.97 4.30 16.05
CA MET A 93 20.60 4.49 17.46
C MET A 93 20.60 5.96 17.91
N ASP A 94 20.69 6.91 16.97
CA ASP A 94 20.65 8.33 17.27
C ASP A 94 19.31 8.70 17.97
N PRO A 95 19.35 9.28 19.17
CA PRO A 95 18.15 9.68 19.90
C PRO A 95 17.53 10.99 19.41
N ASP A 96 18.10 11.65 18.40
CA ASP A 96 17.58 12.90 17.85
C ASP A 96 16.13 12.74 17.32
N PRO A 97 15.14 13.42 17.94
CA PRO A 97 13.73 13.32 17.52
C PRO A 97 13.45 14.05 16.19
N PHE A 98 14.36 14.89 15.70
CA PHE A 98 14.23 15.56 14.40
C PHE A 98 14.67 14.66 13.23
N GLN A 99 15.38 13.56 13.51
CA GLN A 99 15.69 12.56 12.50
C GLN A 99 14.47 11.69 12.21
N ARG A 100 14.02 11.73 10.95
CA ARG A 100 12.79 11.06 10.48
C ARG A 100 12.79 9.53 10.62
N GLN A 101 13.97 8.90 10.62
CA GLN A 101 14.14 7.45 10.62
C GLN A 101 15.35 7.08 11.51
N THR A 102 15.07 6.81 12.78
CA THR A 102 16.01 6.25 13.76
C THR A 102 15.39 4.99 14.35
N PHE A 103 16.20 4.15 15.00
CA PHE A 103 15.69 2.97 15.69
C PHE A 103 14.58 3.33 16.70
N TRP A 104 14.77 4.43 17.44
CA TRP A 104 13.81 4.91 18.44
C TRP A 104 12.52 5.43 17.83
N THR A 105 12.61 6.30 16.82
CA THR A 105 11.43 6.86 16.15
C THR A 105 10.64 5.79 15.40
N ALA A 106 11.33 4.81 14.81
CA ALA A 106 10.70 3.66 14.18
C ALA A 106 10.03 2.75 15.22
N LEU A 107 10.75 2.31 16.27
CA LEU A 107 10.21 1.40 17.28
C LEU A 107 8.98 1.99 17.98
N ILE A 108 9.11 3.21 18.50
CA ILE A 108 8.04 3.89 19.24
C ILE A 108 6.90 4.25 18.28
N GLY A 109 7.21 4.84 17.13
CA GLY A 109 6.20 5.26 16.15
C GLY A 109 5.39 4.09 15.61
N ILE A 110 6.06 3.02 15.18
CA ILE A 110 5.41 1.81 14.65
C ILE A 110 4.59 1.12 15.74
N TYR A 111 5.10 1.03 16.97
CA TYR A 111 4.37 0.43 18.09
C TYR A 111 3.05 1.15 18.36
N PHE A 112 3.08 2.47 18.55
CA PHE A 112 1.87 3.24 18.84
C PHE A 112 0.92 3.29 17.64
N MET A 113 1.44 3.35 16.42
CA MET A 113 0.63 3.30 15.20
C MET A 113 -0.15 1.98 15.11
N PHE A 114 0.52 0.83 15.24
CA PHE A 114 -0.16 -0.47 15.21
C PHE A 114 -1.07 -0.69 16.42
N LEU A 115 -0.71 -0.17 17.59
CA LEU A 115 -1.58 -0.24 18.76
C LEU A 115 -2.89 0.53 18.52
N ALA A 116 -2.82 1.74 17.98
CA ALA A 116 -4.00 2.53 17.66
C ALA A 116 -4.88 1.82 16.62
N ASP A 117 -4.29 1.32 15.54
CA ASP A 117 -5.02 0.61 14.49
C ASP A 117 -5.66 -0.68 15.03
N CYS A 118 -4.92 -1.50 15.78
CA CYS A 118 -5.41 -2.77 16.29
C CYS A 118 -6.41 -2.62 17.44
N ALA A 119 -6.25 -1.63 18.32
CA ALA A 119 -7.05 -1.52 19.55
C ALA A 119 -8.35 -0.74 19.36
N ILE A 120 -8.30 0.36 18.62
CA ILE A 120 -9.43 1.29 18.47
C ILE A 120 -9.83 1.54 17.01
N GLY A 121 -9.02 1.09 16.05
CA GLY A 121 -9.31 1.23 14.63
C GLY A 121 -10.57 0.45 14.24
N GLN A 122 -11.57 1.16 13.71
CA GLN A 122 -12.87 0.56 13.35
C GLN A 122 -12.72 -0.65 12.42
N SER A 123 -11.79 -0.61 11.48
CA SER A 123 -11.50 -1.72 10.55
C SER A 123 -11.13 -3.02 11.26
N PHE A 124 -10.31 -2.92 12.31
CA PHE A 124 -9.86 -4.06 13.09
C PHE A 124 -10.95 -4.53 14.07
N VAL A 125 -11.57 -3.58 14.79
CA VAL A 125 -12.67 -3.89 15.73
C VAL A 125 -13.82 -4.60 15.02
N GLN A 126 -14.23 -4.16 13.83
CA GLN A 126 -15.26 -4.85 13.05
C GLN A 126 -14.89 -6.29 12.70
N ARG A 127 -13.62 -6.55 12.37
CA ARG A 127 -13.13 -7.90 12.04
C ARG A 127 -13.12 -8.81 13.26
N TYR A 128 -12.78 -8.28 14.44
CA TYR A 128 -12.85 -9.05 15.70
C TYR A 128 -14.28 -9.39 16.11
N LEU A 129 -15.25 -8.50 15.86
CA LEU A 129 -16.65 -8.76 16.16
C LEU A 129 -17.33 -9.71 15.15
N SER A 130 -16.65 -9.98 14.02
CA SER A 130 -17.16 -10.87 12.97
C SER A 130 -16.75 -12.33 13.15
N VAL A 131 -15.90 -12.64 14.13
CA VAL A 131 -15.50 -14.01 14.47
C VAL A 131 -16.32 -14.54 15.67
N PRO A 132 -16.56 -15.86 15.75
CA PRO A 132 -17.53 -16.42 16.71
C PRO A 132 -17.09 -16.34 18.18
N ASP A 133 -15.77 -16.33 18.43
CA ASP A 133 -15.22 -16.40 19.78
C ASP A 133 -13.93 -15.59 19.93
N GLN A 134 -13.62 -15.20 21.17
CA GLN A 134 -12.44 -14.40 21.51
C GLN A 134 -11.12 -15.13 21.20
N THR A 135 -11.07 -16.45 21.34
CA THR A 135 -9.85 -17.22 21.03
C THR A 135 -9.55 -17.16 19.53
N THR A 136 -10.57 -17.21 18.67
CA THR A 136 -10.45 -17.00 17.23
C THR A 136 -10.04 -15.56 16.90
N ALA A 137 -10.54 -14.56 17.63
CA ALA A 137 -10.10 -13.18 17.46
C ALA A 137 -8.60 -13.01 17.75
N ILE A 138 -8.11 -13.59 18.85
CA ILE A 138 -6.67 -13.59 19.21
C ILE A 138 -5.83 -14.27 18.13
N LYS A 139 -6.26 -15.44 17.64
CA LYS A 139 -5.58 -16.14 16.54
C LYS A 139 -5.51 -15.28 15.27
N THR A 140 -6.58 -14.55 14.97
CA THR A 140 -6.64 -13.65 13.81
C THR A 140 -5.61 -12.54 13.90
N VAL A 141 -5.41 -11.95 15.08
CA VAL A 141 -4.38 -10.93 15.32
C VAL A 141 -2.98 -11.50 15.11
N TRP A 142 -2.69 -12.70 15.60
CA TRP A 142 -1.40 -13.36 15.36
C TRP A 142 -1.14 -13.67 13.89
N ILE A 143 -2.15 -14.16 13.17
CA ILE A 143 -2.05 -14.39 11.72
C ILE A 143 -1.78 -13.08 10.99
N PHE A 144 -2.47 -12.01 11.36
CA PHE A 144 -2.22 -10.67 10.81
C PHE A 144 -0.79 -10.20 11.07
N ALA A 145 -0.31 -10.31 12.32
CA ALA A 145 1.04 -9.90 12.70
C ALA A 145 2.10 -10.66 11.88
N ILE A 146 1.99 -11.98 11.76
CA ILE A 146 2.92 -12.81 10.97
C ILE A 146 2.84 -12.44 9.48
N GLY A 147 1.63 -12.35 8.91
CA GLY A 147 1.44 -12.02 7.50
C GLY A 147 1.99 -10.64 7.13
N LEU A 148 1.78 -9.66 8.01
CA LEU A 148 2.33 -8.32 7.88
C LEU A 148 3.86 -8.34 7.95
N SER A 149 4.45 -9.01 8.94
CA SER A 149 5.91 -9.14 9.05
C SER A 149 6.52 -9.75 7.79
N VAL A 150 5.93 -10.82 7.25
CA VAL A 150 6.40 -11.45 6.01
C VAL A 150 6.30 -10.47 4.83
N THR A 151 5.18 -9.78 4.69
CA THR A 151 4.97 -8.83 3.57
C THR A 151 5.92 -7.64 3.65
N LEU A 152 6.20 -7.13 4.85
CA LEU A 152 7.19 -6.07 5.07
C LEU A 152 8.61 -6.54 4.72
N LEU A 153 9.01 -7.73 5.15
CA LEU A 153 10.33 -8.29 4.80
C LEU A 153 10.49 -8.48 3.29
N LEU A 154 9.45 -8.99 2.61
CA LEU A 154 9.44 -9.08 1.15
C LEU A 154 9.51 -7.71 0.46
N SER A 155 8.87 -6.69 1.04
CA SER A 155 8.91 -5.31 0.52
C SER A 155 10.31 -4.72 0.64
N VAL A 156 10.96 -4.90 1.81
CA VAL A 156 12.35 -4.48 2.04
C VAL A 156 13.29 -5.19 1.07
N ALA A 157 13.14 -6.51 0.91
CA ALA A 157 13.97 -7.30 0.00
C ALA A 157 13.83 -6.82 -1.47
N ASN A 158 12.61 -6.54 -1.93
CA ASN A 158 12.37 -5.95 -3.25
C ASN A 158 12.94 -4.52 -3.36
N GLY A 159 12.94 -3.73 -2.28
CA GLY A 159 13.55 -2.40 -2.24
C GLY A 159 15.08 -2.45 -2.37
N LEU A 160 15.75 -3.38 -1.67
CA LEU A 160 17.20 -3.62 -1.83
C LEU A 160 17.54 -4.08 -3.25
N LEU A 161 16.69 -4.92 -3.82
CA LEU A 161 16.86 -5.43 -5.18
C LEU A 161 16.68 -4.34 -6.23
N LEU A 162 15.68 -3.48 -6.03
CA LEU A 162 15.43 -2.29 -6.84
C LEU A 162 16.65 -1.37 -6.83
N TYR A 163 17.20 -1.08 -5.64
CA TYR A 163 18.41 -0.27 -5.53
C TYR A 163 19.60 -0.93 -6.23
N ALA A 164 19.87 -2.22 -5.97
CA ALA A 164 20.98 -2.93 -6.58
C ALA A 164 20.90 -2.96 -8.12
N SER A 165 19.68 -3.05 -8.66
CA SER A 165 19.45 -3.08 -10.11
C SER A 165 19.72 -1.74 -10.79
N TYR A 166 19.61 -0.63 -10.05
CA TYR A 166 19.78 0.73 -10.57
C TYR A 166 20.97 1.48 -9.96
N ALA A 167 21.83 0.79 -9.19
CA ALA A 167 23.00 1.40 -8.55
C ALA A 167 23.95 2.09 -9.56
N GLY A 168 24.03 1.57 -10.80
CA GLY A 168 24.87 2.15 -11.86
C GLY A 168 24.17 3.15 -12.78
N CYS A 169 22.84 3.28 -12.73
CA CYS A 169 22.09 4.20 -13.59
C CYS A 169 20.75 4.54 -12.94
N ASP A 170 20.59 5.81 -12.53
CA ASP A 170 19.34 6.28 -11.94
C ASP A 170 18.26 6.44 -13.04
N PRO A 171 17.19 5.62 -13.02
CA PRO A 171 16.11 5.69 -14.00
C PRO A 171 15.31 7.00 -13.96
N VAL A 172 15.31 7.76 -12.86
CA VAL A 172 14.66 9.07 -12.78
C VAL A 172 15.47 10.10 -13.56
N LEU A 173 16.79 10.13 -13.35
CA LEU A 173 17.70 11.01 -14.11
C LEU A 173 17.74 10.64 -15.60
N ALA A 174 17.65 9.35 -15.90
CA ALA A 174 17.55 8.84 -17.26
C ALA A 174 16.18 9.07 -17.93
N LYS A 175 15.23 9.74 -17.25
CA LYS A 175 13.86 10.03 -17.73
C LYS A 175 13.05 8.78 -18.10
N ARG A 176 13.38 7.62 -17.54
CA ARG A 176 12.59 6.38 -17.68
C ARG A 176 11.45 6.31 -16.65
N ALA A 177 11.55 7.07 -15.56
CA ALA A 177 10.50 7.31 -14.59
C ALA A 177 10.41 8.81 -14.27
N SER A 178 9.19 9.34 -14.12
CA SER A 178 8.98 10.74 -13.73
C SER A 178 8.90 10.92 -12.22
N LYS A 179 8.46 9.89 -11.49
CA LYS A 179 8.31 9.92 -10.03
C LYS A 179 8.97 8.70 -9.37
N PRO A 180 9.51 8.82 -8.15
CA PRO A 180 10.06 7.69 -7.40
C PRO A 180 9.07 6.51 -7.22
N ASP A 181 7.78 6.81 -7.10
CA ASP A 181 6.73 5.80 -6.94
C ASP A 181 6.58 4.87 -8.16
N GLN A 182 7.13 5.25 -9.32
CA GLN A 182 7.10 4.46 -10.55
C GLN A 182 8.28 3.49 -10.68
N LEU A 183 9.26 3.56 -9.78
CA LEU A 183 10.49 2.78 -9.86
C LEU A 183 10.25 1.27 -9.74
N LEU A 184 9.44 0.86 -8.78
CA LEU A 184 9.14 -0.56 -8.58
C LEU A 184 8.38 -1.16 -9.79
N PRO A 185 7.31 -0.54 -10.31
CA PRO A 185 6.67 -0.98 -11.56
C PRO A 185 7.64 -1.03 -12.76
N LEU A 186 8.51 -0.02 -12.92
CA LEU A 186 9.53 0.01 -13.97
C LEU A 186 10.53 -1.15 -13.82
N PHE A 187 10.95 -1.44 -12.60
CA PHE A 187 11.83 -2.58 -12.31
C PHE A 187 11.18 -3.93 -12.65
N VAL A 188 9.90 -4.10 -12.33
CA VAL A 188 9.16 -5.31 -12.71
C VAL A 188 9.08 -5.45 -14.23
N MET A 189 8.91 -4.36 -14.97
CA MET A 189 8.99 -4.36 -16.43
C MET A 189 10.37 -4.80 -16.93
N ASP A 190 11.44 -4.23 -16.36
CA ASP A 190 12.82 -4.51 -16.78
C ASP A 190 13.27 -5.95 -16.44
N VAL A 191 12.70 -6.56 -15.40
CA VAL A 191 13.04 -7.94 -14.98
C VAL A 191 12.14 -8.97 -15.66
N ALA A 192 10.83 -8.75 -15.64
CA ALA A 192 9.84 -9.78 -15.98
C ALA A 192 8.96 -9.42 -17.19
N GLY A 193 9.24 -8.31 -17.89
CA GLY A 193 8.49 -7.88 -19.08
C GLY A 193 8.50 -8.86 -20.25
N HIS A 194 9.50 -9.75 -20.31
CA HIS A 194 9.59 -10.81 -21.30
C HIS A 194 8.62 -11.98 -21.03
N ILE A 195 8.03 -12.06 -19.83
CA ILE A 195 7.12 -13.14 -19.44
C ILE A 195 5.68 -12.68 -19.70
N PRO A 196 4.98 -13.29 -20.67
CA PRO A 196 3.64 -12.85 -21.03
C PRO A 196 2.68 -13.00 -19.84
N GLY A 197 1.92 -11.94 -19.56
CA GLY A 197 0.92 -11.89 -18.50
C GLY A 197 1.45 -11.61 -17.08
N PHE A 198 2.75 -11.81 -16.80
CA PHE A 198 3.28 -11.63 -15.44
C PHE A 198 3.22 -10.17 -14.98
N VAL A 199 3.62 -9.23 -15.83
CA VAL A 199 3.52 -7.80 -15.52
C VAL A 199 2.08 -7.41 -15.22
N GLY A 200 1.12 -7.92 -16.01
CA GLY A 200 -0.30 -7.70 -15.78
C GLY A 200 -0.76 -8.25 -14.43
N LEU A 201 -0.28 -9.43 -14.05
CA LEU A 201 -0.54 -10.04 -12.74
C LEU A 201 0.03 -9.20 -11.59
N PHE A 202 1.25 -8.68 -11.74
CA PHE A 202 1.87 -7.80 -10.75
C PHE A 202 1.06 -6.50 -10.57
N VAL A 203 0.71 -5.84 -11.67
CA VAL A 203 -0.11 -4.63 -11.64
C VAL A 203 -1.48 -4.92 -11.05
N ALA A 204 -2.10 -6.05 -11.40
CA ALA A 204 -3.36 -6.49 -10.78
C ALA A 204 -3.21 -6.71 -9.26
N GLY A 205 -2.07 -7.22 -8.79
CA GLY A 205 -1.72 -7.32 -7.37
C GLY A 205 -1.59 -5.96 -6.68
N VAL A 206 -0.98 -4.97 -7.32
CA VAL A 206 -0.89 -3.59 -6.81
C VAL A 206 -2.29 -2.96 -6.69
N PHE A 207 -3.13 -3.09 -7.71
CA PHE A 207 -4.53 -2.65 -7.60
C PHE A 207 -5.29 -3.40 -6.54
N SER A 208 -5.09 -4.71 -6.45
CA SER A 208 -5.72 -5.55 -5.44
C SER A 208 -5.42 -5.04 -4.03
N ALA A 209 -4.17 -4.73 -3.72
CA ALA A 209 -3.78 -4.13 -2.44
C ALA A 209 -4.44 -2.75 -2.20
N ALA A 210 -4.50 -1.91 -3.24
CA ALA A 210 -5.11 -0.60 -3.14
C ALA A 210 -6.64 -0.66 -2.96
N LEU A 211 -7.30 -1.57 -3.67
CA LEU A 211 -8.73 -1.84 -3.59
C LEU A 211 -9.09 -2.42 -2.21
N SER A 212 -8.26 -3.31 -1.65
CA SER A 212 -8.44 -3.85 -0.31
C SER A 212 -8.41 -2.76 0.77
N SER A 213 -7.41 -1.86 0.70
CA SER A 213 -7.30 -0.71 1.60
C SER A 213 -8.46 0.28 1.43
N MET A 214 -8.85 0.56 0.19
CA MET A 214 -9.97 1.47 -0.11
C MET A 214 -11.29 0.90 0.39
N SER A 215 -11.62 -0.35 0.09
CA SER A 215 -12.88 -0.97 0.52
C SER A 215 -12.97 -1.08 2.03
N THR A 216 -11.88 -1.46 2.71
CA THR A 216 -11.81 -1.47 4.17
C THR A 216 -12.03 -0.07 4.74
N GLY A 217 -11.31 0.94 4.23
CA GLY A 217 -11.45 2.33 4.67
C GLY A 217 -12.85 2.90 4.44
N LEU A 218 -13.45 2.63 3.28
CA LEU A 218 -14.83 3.04 2.94
C LEU A 218 -15.86 2.36 3.86
N ASN A 219 -15.72 1.06 4.08
CA ASN A 219 -16.64 0.29 4.92
C ASN A 219 -16.57 0.75 6.39
N SER A 220 -15.37 0.97 6.91
CA SER A 220 -15.19 1.41 8.30
C SER A 220 -15.64 2.84 8.52
N LEU A 221 -15.32 3.76 7.61
CA LEU A 221 -15.79 5.14 7.72
C LEU A 221 -17.32 5.22 7.59
N SER A 222 -17.91 4.48 6.65
CA SER A 222 -19.36 4.43 6.51
C SER A 222 -20.03 3.80 7.72
N GLY A 223 -19.39 2.79 8.31
CA GLY A 223 -19.79 2.19 9.57
C GLY A 223 -19.89 3.24 10.69
N VAL A 224 -18.81 3.99 10.94
CA VAL A 224 -18.76 5.06 11.96
C VAL A 224 -19.79 6.16 11.68
N LEU A 225 -19.88 6.65 10.45
CA LEU A 225 -20.85 7.70 10.10
C LEU A 225 -22.29 7.25 10.32
N VAL A 226 -22.61 5.98 10.03
CA VAL A 226 -23.95 5.43 10.24
C VAL A 226 -24.21 5.15 11.72
N SER A 227 -23.28 4.52 12.43
CA SER A 227 -23.44 4.08 13.82
C SER A 227 -23.38 5.23 14.82
N ASP A 228 -22.60 6.27 14.55
CA ASP A 228 -22.27 7.28 15.56
C ASP A 228 -22.91 8.64 15.26
N LEU A 229 -23.12 8.99 13.99
CA LEU A 229 -23.77 10.26 13.62
C LEU A 229 -25.24 10.05 13.27
N LEU A 230 -25.53 9.22 12.26
CA LEU A 230 -26.89 9.05 11.75
C LEU A 230 -27.84 8.42 12.78
N SER A 231 -27.38 7.41 13.53
CA SER A 231 -28.20 6.75 14.56
C SER A 231 -28.63 7.72 15.68
N ASN A 232 -27.73 8.62 16.09
CA ASN A 232 -27.95 9.62 17.13
C ASN A 232 -28.88 10.74 16.64
N VAL A 233 -28.80 11.12 15.35
CA VAL A 233 -29.62 12.19 14.76
C VAL A 233 -31.02 11.72 14.38
N LEU A 234 -31.20 10.50 13.86
CA LEU A 234 -32.48 10.07 13.29
C LEU A 234 -33.43 9.34 14.25
N SER A 235 -33.03 9.07 15.50
CA SER A 235 -33.85 8.48 16.59
C SER A 235 -34.67 7.19 16.29
N LYS A 236 -34.61 6.65 15.08
CA LYS A 236 -35.32 5.44 14.62
C LYS A 236 -34.34 4.31 14.37
N LYS A 237 -34.81 3.06 14.49
CA LYS A 237 -34.11 1.88 13.95
C LYS A 237 -34.00 2.00 12.43
N ILE A 238 -32.95 2.66 11.98
CA ILE A 238 -32.61 2.82 10.59
C ILE A 238 -32.34 1.43 10.00
N SER A 239 -32.81 1.16 8.78
CA SER A 239 -32.35 0.00 8.00
C SER A 239 -30.86 0.18 7.70
N THR A 240 -30.04 -0.44 8.54
CA THR A 240 -28.59 -0.22 8.63
C THR A 240 -27.92 -0.46 7.28
N GLY A 241 -28.37 -1.47 6.52
CA GLY A 241 -27.80 -1.83 5.22
C GLY A 241 -28.02 -0.81 4.10
N TYR A 242 -29.19 -0.15 4.03
CA TYR A 242 -29.47 0.82 2.97
C TYR A 242 -28.64 2.09 3.14
N TRP A 243 -28.58 2.63 4.37
CA TRP A 243 -27.84 3.84 4.67
C TRP A 243 -26.33 3.64 4.60
N LEU A 244 -25.82 2.46 5.00
CA LEU A 244 -24.41 2.11 4.79
C LEU A 244 -24.02 2.19 3.31
N ARG A 245 -24.87 1.69 2.40
CA ARG A 245 -24.59 1.75 0.95
C ARG A 245 -24.55 3.18 0.43
N ILE A 246 -25.50 4.02 0.84
CA ILE A 246 -25.53 5.44 0.42
C ILE A 246 -24.30 6.18 0.94
N VAL A 247 -23.99 6.05 2.23
CA VAL A 247 -22.83 6.73 2.84
C VAL A 247 -21.54 6.25 2.19
N THR A 248 -21.41 4.94 1.92
CA THR A 248 -20.25 4.38 1.21
C THR A 248 -20.09 4.99 -0.19
N ALA A 249 -21.18 5.15 -0.94
CA ALA A 249 -21.14 5.77 -2.26
C ALA A 249 -20.74 7.26 -2.19
N VAL A 250 -21.28 8.03 -1.25
CA VAL A 250 -20.96 9.44 -1.06
C VAL A 250 -19.50 9.63 -0.64
N VAL A 251 -19.04 8.88 0.35
CA VAL A 251 -17.64 8.88 0.80
C VAL A 251 -16.71 8.49 -0.35
N GLY A 252 -17.07 7.47 -1.12
CA GLY A 252 -16.32 7.05 -2.31
C GLY A 252 -16.19 8.16 -3.34
N PHE A 253 -17.27 8.89 -3.64
CA PHE A 253 -17.25 10.01 -4.57
C PHE A 253 -16.34 11.15 -4.07
N VAL A 254 -16.37 11.46 -2.77
CA VAL A 254 -15.45 12.42 -2.16
C VAL A 254 -13.99 11.95 -2.28
N CYS A 255 -13.73 10.65 -2.09
CA CYS A 255 -12.39 10.10 -2.28
C CYS A 255 -11.88 10.30 -3.71
N VAL A 256 -12.73 10.15 -4.74
CA VAL A 256 -12.35 10.43 -6.14
C VAL A 256 -11.89 11.87 -6.30
N ALA A 257 -12.64 12.83 -5.77
CA ALA A 257 -12.29 14.25 -5.84
C ALA A 257 -10.95 14.54 -5.13
N LEU A 258 -10.71 13.89 -3.99
CA LEU A 258 -9.48 14.05 -3.23
C LEU A 258 -8.24 13.47 -3.93
N VAL A 259 -8.37 12.53 -4.88
CA VAL A 259 -7.19 12.04 -5.63
C VAL A 259 -6.56 13.16 -6.45
N TYR A 260 -7.35 14.04 -7.05
CA TYR A 260 -6.82 15.21 -7.79
C TYR A 260 -6.07 16.18 -6.86
N VAL A 261 -6.44 16.25 -5.59
CA VAL A 261 -5.69 17.03 -4.60
C VAL A 261 -4.36 16.35 -4.30
N VAL A 262 -4.37 15.03 -4.05
CA VAL A 262 -3.15 14.25 -3.77
C VAL A 262 -2.15 14.29 -4.91
N GLU A 263 -2.62 14.29 -6.16
CA GLU A 263 -1.76 14.41 -7.33
C GLU A 263 -0.90 15.69 -7.32
N ASN A 264 -1.46 16.78 -6.78
CA ASN A 264 -0.76 18.05 -6.63
C ASN A 264 0.18 18.10 -5.40
N MET A 265 0.16 17.09 -4.52
CA MET A 265 0.94 17.07 -3.28
C MET A 265 2.42 16.64 -3.43
N GLY A 266 2.96 16.60 -4.65
CA GLY A 266 4.37 16.23 -4.88
C GLY A 266 4.66 14.77 -4.53
N VAL A 267 5.87 14.47 -4.02
CA VAL A 267 6.25 13.10 -3.62
C VAL A 267 5.55 12.75 -2.30
N ILE A 268 4.68 11.74 -2.34
CA ILE A 268 3.81 11.33 -1.24
C ILE A 268 4.63 10.74 -0.07
N LEU A 269 5.66 9.95 -0.38
CA LEU A 269 6.68 9.52 0.56
C LEU A 269 7.95 10.32 0.28
N GLN A 270 8.13 11.45 0.96
CA GLN A 270 9.41 12.15 0.97
C GLN A 270 10.49 11.23 1.59
N VAL A 271 11.11 10.40 0.76
CA VAL A 271 12.43 9.85 1.04
C VAL A 271 13.36 11.05 0.98
N LYS A 272 14.08 11.28 2.09
CA LYS A 272 15.04 12.37 2.30
C LYS A 272 15.69 12.75 0.97
N GLU A 273 15.50 14.00 0.53
CA GLU A 273 16.25 14.57 -0.59
C GLU A 273 17.71 14.15 -0.43
N TYR A 274 18.26 13.52 -1.46
CA TYR A 274 19.69 13.32 -1.57
C TYR A 274 20.29 14.74 -1.51
N LYS A 275 20.85 15.11 -0.36
CA LYS A 275 21.60 16.36 -0.25
C LYS A 275 22.65 16.32 -1.36
N ASN A 276 22.55 17.25 -2.30
CA ASN A 276 23.59 17.55 -3.27
C ASN A 276 24.90 17.82 -2.53
N ASN A 277 25.72 16.79 -2.35
CA ASN A 277 27.16 16.91 -2.18
C ASN A 277 27.81 16.35 -3.45
N ILE A 278 27.43 16.92 -4.60
CA ILE A 278 28.33 16.98 -5.74
C ILE A 278 29.07 18.30 -5.57
N GLU A 279 30.04 18.33 -4.65
CA GLU A 279 31.16 19.25 -4.77
C GLU A 279 31.98 18.71 -5.95
N PHE A 280 31.94 19.44 -7.05
CA PHE A 280 32.90 19.29 -8.12
C PHE A 280 34.27 19.72 -7.56
N GLU A 281 35.22 18.79 -7.49
CA GLU A 281 36.62 19.10 -7.83
C GLU A 281 36.81 18.94 -9.34
#